data_AF-A0A519PPU0-F1
#
_entry.id   AF-A0A519PPU0-F1
#
_cell.length_a   1.000
_cell.length_b   1.000
_cell.length_c   1.000
_cell.angle_alpha   90.00
_cell.angle_beta   90.00
_cell.angle_gamma   90.00
#
_symmetry.space_group_name_H-M   'P 1'
#
loop_
_entity.id
_entity.type
_entity.pdbx_description
1 polymer ?
#
loop_
_entity_poly.entity_id
_entity_poly.type
_entity_poly.pdbx_seq_one_letter_code
_entity_poly.pdbx_strand_id
1 'polypeptide(L)'
;MTAFWILCALAAALAAWAVLFASRHALTPSSGTADAGRAELDELDRLRDRGLIDPQAWAEARAEAGRRLLADRPAEPVAAFGSRVDRLGVVLGAGLAVLAAVAIYALVGRPGYADQ
;
A
#
# COMPACT_ATOMS: atom_id res chain seq x y z
N MET A 1 -35.96 14.17 -5.51
CA MET A 1 -34.71 14.72 -4.92
C MET A 1 -33.93 13.76 -4.00
N THR A 2 -34.55 12.81 -3.32
CA THR A 2 -33.85 11.92 -2.35
C THR A 2 -33.02 10.84 -3.04
N ALA A 3 -33.48 10.32 -4.18
CA ALA A 3 -32.70 9.38 -4.99
C ALA A 3 -31.36 9.98 -5.44
N PHE A 4 -31.34 11.29 -5.72
CA PHE A 4 -30.12 12.03 -6.06
C PHE A 4 -29.11 12.01 -4.91
N TRP A 5 -29.53 12.37 -3.70
CA TRP A 5 -28.63 12.38 -2.54
C TRP A 5 -28.14 10.99 -2.15
N ILE A 6 -28.98 9.96 -2.33
CA ILE A 6 -28.58 8.56 -2.14
C ILE A 6 -27.53 8.15 -3.17
N LEU A 7 -27.71 8.50 -4.44
CA LEU A 7 -26.72 8.21 -5.49
C LEU A 7 -25.40 8.94 -5.24
N CYS A 8 -25.44 10.21 -4.81
CA CYS A 8 -24.24 10.98 -4.48
C CYS A 8 -23.49 10.37 -3.30
N ALA A 9 -24.20 9.96 -2.24
CA ALA A 9 -23.58 9.29 -1.08
C ALA A 9 -22.97 7.95 -1.48
N LEU A 10 -23.67 7.16 -2.31
CA LEU A 10 -23.16 5.89 -2.83
C LEU A 10 -21.92 6.09 -3.72
N ALA A 11 -21.94 7.08 -4.61
CA ALA A 11 -20.81 7.40 -5.47
C ALA A 11 -19.57 7.84 -4.67
N ALA A 12 -19.76 8.66 -3.63
CA ALA A 12 -18.68 9.04 -2.72
C ALA A 12 -18.11 7.85 -1.95
N ALA A 13 -18.97 6.94 -1.47
CA ALA A 13 -18.54 5.71 -0.78
C ALA A 13 -17.76 4.77 -1.71
N LEU A 14 -18.20 4.60 -2.95
CA LEU A 14 -17.50 3.78 -3.95
C LEU A 14 -16.17 4.40 -4.38
N ALA A 15 -16.10 5.72 -4.52
CA ALA A 15 -14.85 6.42 -4.80
C ALA A 15 -13.83 6.23 -3.66
N ALA A 16 -14.26 6.39 -2.41
CA ALA A 16 -13.42 6.14 -1.23
C ALA A 16 -12.97 4.67 -1.18
N TRP A 17 -13.88 3.72 -1.47
CA TRP A 17 -13.55 2.29 -1.52
C TRP A 17 -12.52 1.96 -2.60
N ALA A 18 -12.66 2.51 -3.82
CA ALA A 18 -11.73 2.30 -4.92
C ALA A 18 -10.32 2.83 -4.58
N VAL A 19 -10.22 4.02 -3.97
CA VAL A 19 -8.94 4.59 -3.52
C VAL A 19 -8.27 3.69 -2.48
N LEU A 20 -9.04 3.19 -1.50
CA LEU A 20 -8.52 2.27 -0.47
C LEU A 20 -8.16 0.89 -1.03
N PHE A 21 -8.80 0.44 -2.10
CA PHE A 21 -8.51 -0.84 -2.74
C PHE A 21 -7.27 -0.77 -3.63
N ALA A 22 -7.11 0.33 -4.37
CA ALA A 22 -5.94 0.58 -5.21
C ALA A 22 -4.66 0.75 -4.37
N SER A 23 -4.74 1.46 -3.24
CA SER A 23 -3.59 1.65 -2.34
C SER A 23 -3.08 0.33 -1.75
N ARG A 24 -3.93 -0.68 -1.59
CA ARG A 24 -3.53 -2.02 -1.12
C ARG A 24 -2.70 -2.80 -2.13
N HIS A 25 -2.96 -2.63 -3.42
CA HIS A 25 -2.25 -3.36 -4.47
C HIS A 25 -0.89 -2.74 -4.80
N ALA A 26 -0.73 -1.44 -4.55
CA ALA A 26 0.53 -0.72 -4.78
C ALA A 26 1.64 -1.09 -3.77
N LEU A 27 1.32 -1.81 -2.69
CA LEU A 27 2.24 -2.06 -1.57
C LEU A 27 2.84 -3.47 -1.54
N THR A 28 2.53 -4.37 -2.48
CA THR A 28 3.13 -5.72 -2.50
C THR A 28 4.57 -5.64 -3.00
N PRO A 29 5.59 -5.74 -2.13
CA PRO A 29 6.98 -5.71 -2.58
C PRO A 29 7.34 -7.11 -3.10
N SER A 30 8.02 -7.18 -4.23
CA SER A 30 8.69 -8.40 -4.69
C SER A 30 9.81 -8.74 -3.71
N SER A 31 9.55 -9.62 -2.74
CA SER A 31 10.53 -10.00 -1.71
C SER A 31 11.73 -10.80 -2.25
N GLY A 32 11.63 -11.35 -3.46
CA GLY A 32 12.65 -12.24 -4.02
C GLY A 32 13.92 -11.58 -4.53
N THR A 33 13.88 -10.30 -4.93
CA THR A 33 15.04 -9.63 -5.57
C THR A 33 16.07 -9.13 -4.56
N ALA A 34 15.63 -8.66 -3.39
CA ALA A 34 16.51 -8.15 -2.35
C ALA A 34 17.39 -9.23 -1.69
N ASP A 35 16.88 -10.46 -1.57
CA ASP A 35 17.64 -11.59 -1.00
C ASP A 35 18.71 -12.10 -1.98
N ALA A 36 18.41 -12.09 -3.28
CA ALA A 36 19.36 -12.46 -4.33
C ALA A 36 20.57 -11.50 -4.38
N GLY A 37 20.33 -10.19 -4.30
CA GLY A 37 21.41 -9.20 -4.30
C GLY A 37 22.31 -9.29 -3.05
N ARG A 38 21.76 -9.62 -1.88
CA ARG A 38 22.58 -9.86 -0.67
C ARG A 38 23.48 -11.08 -0.83
N ALA A 39 22.95 -12.16 -1.44
CA ALA A 39 23.74 -13.36 -1.72
C ALA A 39 24.89 -13.09 -2.72
N GLU A 40 24.69 -12.20 -3.70
CA GLU A 40 25.73 -11.77 -4.64
C GLU A 40 26.88 -11.03 -3.93
N LEU A 41 26.57 -10.14 -2.98
CA LEU A 41 27.58 -9.44 -2.18
C LEU A 41 28.40 -10.38 -1.30
N ASP A 42 27.76 -11.38 -0.69
CA ASP A 42 28.43 -12.39 0.13
C ASP A 42 29.37 -13.26 -0.71
N GLU A 43 28.98 -13.57 -1.96
CA GLU A 43 29.82 -14.35 -2.85
C GLU A 43 31.07 -13.57 -3.30
N LEU A 44 30.94 -12.27 -3.59
CA LEU A 44 32.09 -11.41 -3.87
C LEU A 44 33.07 -11.36 -2.69
N ASP A 45 32.57 -11.32 -1.46
CA ASP A 45 33.42 -11.35 -0.26
C ASP A 45 34.12 -12.70 -0.10
N ARG A 46 33.43 -13.83 -0.35
CA ARG A 46 34.06 -15.16 -0.35
C ARG A 46 35.16 -15.30 -1.41
N LEU A 47 34.96 -14.73 -2.60
CA LEU A 47 35.97 -14.76 -3.67
C LEU A 47 37.21 -13.97 -3.28
N ARG A 48 37.04 -12.81 -2.65
CA ARG A 48 38.15 -12.00 -2.11
C ARG A 48 38.90 -12.74 -1.01
N ASP A 49 38.18 -13.33 -0.06
CA ASP A 49 38.80 -14.03 1.08
C ASP A 49 39.61 -15.26 0.65
N ARG A 50 39.24 -15.87 -0.48
CA ARG A 50 40.01 -16.96 -1.13
C ARG A 50 41.16 -16.46 -2.00
N GLY A 51 41.33 -15.14 -2.16
CA GLY A 51 42.34 -14.55 -3.03
C GLY A 51 42.09 -14.80 -4.53
N LEU A 52 40.84 -15.07 -4.93
CA LEU A 52 40.47 -15.39 -6.32
C LEU A 52 40.16 -14.15 -7.16
N ILE A 53 40.07 -12.98 -6.51
CA ILE A 53 39.82 -11.69 -7.16
C ILE A 53 40.81 -10.66 -6.64
N ASP A 54 41.27 -9.79 -7.53
CA ASP A 54 42.12 -8.67 -7.18
C ASP A 54 41.39 -7.68 -6.24
N PRO A 55 42.06 -7.09 -5.23
CA PRO A 55 41.42 -6.16 -4.30
C PRO A 55 40.79 -4.92 -4.96
N GLN A 56 41.37 -4.40 -6.04
CA GLN A 56 40.80 -3.26 -6.77
C GLN A 56 39.54 -3.70 -7.54
N ALA A 57 39.62 -4.82 -8.24
CA ALA A 57 38.48 -5.39 -8.95
C ALA A 57 37.31 -5.75 -8.01
N TRP A 58 37.60 -6.26 -6.81
CA TRP A 58 36.59 -6.50 -5.77
C TRP A 58 35.92 -5.20 -5.31
N ALA A 59 36.68 -4.13 -5.08
CA ALA A 59 36.13 -2.86 -4.62
C ALA A 59 35.18 -2.23 -5.66
N GLU A 60 35.55 -2.28 -6.93
CA GLU A 60 34.72 -1.80 -8.03
C GLU A 60 33.45 -2.64 -8.20
N ALA A 61 33.57 -3.97 -8.19
CA ALA A 61 32.43 -4.89 -8.30
C ALA A 61 31.46 -4.75 -7.13
N ARG A 62 31.97 -4.62 -5.89
CA ARG A 62 31.14 -4.45 -4.70
C ARG A 62 30.42 -3.09 -4.69
N ALA A 63 31.08 -2.04 -5.15
CA ALA A 63 30.45 -0.73 -5.27
C ALA A 63 29.31 -0.73 -6.29
N GLU A 64 29.49 -1.42 -7.43
CA GLU A 64 28.47 -1.53 -8.47
C GLU A 64 27.29 -2.44 -8.05
N ALA A 65 27.57 -3.61 -7.48
CA ALA A 65 26.54 -4.50 -6.94
C ALA A 65 25.74 -3.82 -5.82
N GLY A 66 26.40 -3.04 -4.96
CA GLY A 66 25.74 -2.22 -3.94
C GLY A 66 24.83 -1.13 -4.53
N ARG A 67 25.27 -0.44 -5.59
CA ARG A 67 24.43 0.53 -6.30
C ARG A 67 23.19 -0.13 -6.89
N ARG A 68 23.32 -1.31 -7.49
CA ARG A 68 22.19 -2.09 -8.05
C ARG A 68 21.21 -2.52 -6.97
N LEU A 69 21.71 -3.04 -5.85
CA LEU A 69 20.89 -3.39 -4.69
C LEU A 69 20.09 -2.22 -4.13
N LEU A 70 20.69 -1.02 -4.10
CA LEU A 70 20.02 0.19 -3.64
C LEU A 70 19.02 0.73 -4.66
N ALA A 71 19.32 0.62 -5.96
CA ALA A 71 18.42 1.03 -7.04
C ALA A 71 17.20 0.10 -7.18
N ASP A 72 17.39 -1.19 -6.91
CA ASP A 72 16.35 -2.23 -6.97
C ASP A 72 15.56 -2.34 -5.66
N ARG A 73 15.98 -1.62 -4.60
CA ARG A 73 15.20 -1.48 -3.39
C ARG A 73 13.96 -0.65 -3.73
N PRO A 74 12.74 -1.20 -3.65
CA PRO A 74 11.55 -0.37 -3.74
C PRO A 74 11.66 0.71 -2.66
N ALA A 75 11.37 1.97 -3.02
CA ALA A 75 11.34 3.08 -2.09
C ALA A 75 10.74 2.60 -0.78
N GLU A 76 11.46 2.78 0.34
CA GLU A 76 11.02 2.26 1.64
C GLU A 76 9.53 2.57 1.78
N PRO A 77 8.67 1.56 1.97
CA PRO A 77 7.25 1.83 2.11
C PRO A 77 7.15 2.79 3.28
N VAL A 78 6.80 4.05 2.98
CA VAL A 78 6.49 5.08 3.97
C VAL A 78 5.65 4.37 5.01
N ALA A 79 6.20 4.26 6.23
CA ALA A 79 5.75 3.36 7.28
C ALA A 79 4.25 3.11 7.14
N ALA A 80 3.87 1.87 6.85
CA ALA A 80 2.47 1.52 6.59
C ALA A 80 1.63 1.98 7.78
N PHE A 81 1.03 3.17 7.67
CA PHE A 81 0.09 3.67 8.65
C PHE A 81 -1.11 2.76 8.57
N GLY A 82 -1.25 1.88 9.56
CA GLY A 82 -2.28 0.87 9.53
C GLY A 82 -2.00 -0.29 10.48
N SER A 83 -1.92 -0.04 11.78
CA SER A 83 -2.09 -1.13 12.75
C SER A 83 -3.42 -1.85 12.48
N ARG A 84 -3.59 -3.10 12.94
CA ARG A 84 -4.90 -3.79 12.84
C ARG A 84 -6.05 -2.95 13.41
N VAL A 85 -5.73 -2.10 14.39
CA VAL A 85 -6.65 -1.15 15.04
C VAL A 85 -7.06 -0.03 14.10
N ASP A 86 -6.14 0.55 13.32
CA ASP A 86 -6.48 1.59 12.32
C ASP A 86 -7.37 1.03 11.21
N ARG A 87 -7.11 -0.20 10.77
CA ARG A 87 -7.95 -0.88 9.78
C ARG A 87 -9.35 -1.15 10.31
N LEU A 88 -9.47 -1.52 11.59
CA LEU A 88 -10.78 -1.70 12.24
C LEU A 88 -11.51 -0.35 12.35
N GLY A 89 -10.78 0.71 12.73
CA GLY A 89 -11.31 2.06 12.85
C GLY A 89 -11.85 2.61 11.53
N VAL A 90 -11.16 2.37 10.41
CA VAL A 90 -11.64 2.77 9.08
C VAL A 90 -12.90 2.02 8.68
N VAL A 91 -12.94 0.69 8.90
CA VAL A 91 -14.13 -0.13 8.56
C VAL A 91 -15.32 0.23 9.44
N LEU A 92 -15.10 0.40 10.75
CA LEU A 92 -16.14 0.84 11.69
C LEU A 92 -16.61 2.25 11.38
N GLY A 93 -15.71 3.19 11.12
CA GLY A 93 -16.04 4.57 10.76
C GLY A 93 -16.86 4.65 9.48
N ALA A 94 -16.48 3.90 8.45
CA ALA A 94 -17.24 3.81 7.20
C ALA A 94 -18.64 3.21 7.43
N GLY A 95 -18.73 2.10 8.19
CA GLY A 95 -20.01 1.48 8.55
C GLY A 95 -20.92 2.44 9.35
N LEU A 96 -20.35 3.15 10.33
CA LEU A 96 -21.07 4.12 11.16
C LEU A 96 -21.58 5.30 10.32
N ALA A 97 -20.77 5.77 9.36
CA ALA A 97 -21.17 6.86 8.47
C ALA A 97 -22.35 6.45 7.57
N VAL A 98 -22.36 5.23 7.03
CA VAL A 98 -23.49 4.69 6.26
C VAL A 98 -24.74 4.57 7.13
N LEU A 99 -24.62 4.01 8.34
CA LEU A 99 -25.74 3.90 9.27
C LEU A 99 -26.28 5.26 9.69
N ALA A 100 -25.41 6.23 9.96
CA ALA A 100 -25.79 7.60 10.29
C ALA A 100 -26.53 8.28 9.13
N ALA A 101 -26.06 8.11 7.89
CA ALA A 101 -26.73 8.65 6.71
C ALA A 101 -28.15 8.05 6.54
N VAL A 102 -28.28 6.73 6.71
CA VAL A 102 -29.60 6.05 6.67
C VAL A 102 -30.50 6.53 7.81
N ALA A 103 -29.98 6.67 9.02
CA ALA A 103 -30.75 7.15 10.18
C ALA A 103 -31.20 8.61 10.01
N ILE A 104 -30.32 9.49 9.54
CA ILE A 104 -30.64 10.89 9.23
C ILE A 104 -31.72 10.93 8.14
N TYR A 105 -31.60 10.12 7.10
CA TYR A 105 -32.62 10.00 6.07
C TYR A 105 -33.96 9.50 6.62
N ALA A 106 -33.96 8.51 7.50
CA ALA A 106 -35.19 8.00 8.11
C ALA A 106 -35.86 9.04 9.03
N LEU A 107 -35.08 9.89 9.70
CA LEU A 107 -35.58 10.94 10.60
C LEU A 107 -36.07 12.18 9.85
N VAL A 108 -35.37 12.61 8.80
CA VAL A 108 -35.64 13.87 8.08
C VAL A 108 -36.44 13.63 6.80
N GLY A 109 -36.26 12.48 6.17
CA GLY A 109 -36.96 12.09 4.95
C GLY A 109 -38.41 11.70 5.20
N ARG A 110 -39.20 11.71 4.13
CA ARG A 110 -40.57 11.19 4.11
C ARG A 110 -40.60 9.86 3.36
N PRO A 111 -40.26 8.73 4.01
CA PRO A 111 -40.29 7.44 3.35
C PRO A 111 -41.72 7.13 2.87
N GLY A 112 -41.89 6.85 1.58
CA GLY A 112 -43.18 6.47 0.98
C GLY A 112 -43.84 7.53 0.09
N TYR A 113 -43.24 8.71 -0.09
CA TYR A 113 -43.70 9.68 -1.09
C TYR A 113 -42.90 9.55 -2.39
N ALA A 114 -43.60 9.68 -3.53
CA ALA A 114 -42.98 9.70 -4.86
C ALA A 114 -42.00 10.87 -4.94
N ASP A 115 -40.79 10.58 -5.41
CA ASP A 115 -39.70 11.55 -5.50
C ASP A 115 -40.07 12.57 -6.60
N GLN A 116 -40.40 13.81 -6.19
CA GLN A 116 -40.56 14.95 -7.11
C GLN A 116 -39.19 15.56 -7.43
#